data_AF-A0A482UII4-F1
#
_entry.id   AF-A0A482UII4-F1
#
_cell.length_a   1.000
_cell.length_b   1.000
_cell.length_c   1.000
_cell.angle_alpha   90.00
_cell.angle_beta   90.00
_cell.angle_gamma   90.00
#
_symmetry.space_group_name_H-M   'P 1'
#
loop_
_entity.id
_entity.type
_entity.pdbx_description
1 polymer ?
#
loop_
_entity_poly.entity_id
_entity_poly.type
_entity_poly.pdbx_seq_one_letter_code
_entity_poly.pdbx_strand_id
1 'polypeptide(L)'
;MYIVVLRVFEPQEGQQYADVTAAVRALANDYGLRVVVDGSPNSLPPELLTTNRQEVLSVEPMPREMIESIPEYYDFVQTLKRLGLDNAVWQLLGGCPAEYLKIRGLMAECSDDATQVDVVKSHLVFALSEASQIVLKCSPNTEAIVKMFMERKELQLSVYKLKGLGLMLDYPNKVFREVTRLGGTVIEPATSAVGLIIREIHSEQDLDNLVNRL
;
A
#
# COMPACT_ATOMS: atom_id res chain seq x y z
N MET A 1 25.37 19.75 8.71
CA MET A 1 25.12 18.29 8.73
C MET A 1 24.28 17.96 7.51
N TYR A 2 24.76 17.07 6.65
CA TYR A 2 24.12 16.77 5.36
C TYR A 2 23.30 15.48 5.46
N ILE A 3 22.15 15.46 4.77
CA ILE A 3 21.25 14.32 4.69
C ILE A 3 21.28 13.82 3.24
N VAL A 4 21.52 12.53 3.05
CA VAL A 4 21.45 11.85 1.75
C VAL A 4 20.19 11.00 1.74
N VAL A 5 19.34 11.20 0.74
CA VAL A 5 18.14 10.38 0.54
C VAL A 5 18.39 9.45 -0.64
N LEU A 6 18.37 8.15 -0.37
CA LEU A 6 18.50 7.09 -1.37
C LEU A 6 17.13 6.49 -1.64
N ARG A 7 16.66 6.66 -2.88
CA ARG A 7 15.48 5.96 -3.37
C ARG A 7 15.88 4.59 -3.88
N VAL A 8 15.38 3.53 -3.25
CA VAL A 8 15.66 2.16 -3.66
C VAL A 8 14.51 1.67 -4.51
N PHE A 9 14.81 1.30 -5.75
CA PHE A 9 13.80 0.74 -6.64
C PHE A 9 13.52 -0.71 -6.28
N GLU A 10 12.30 -1.16 -6.59
CA GLU A 10 11.98 -2.59 -6.52
C GLU A 10 12.94 -3.39 -7.42
N PRO A 11 13.42 -4.57 -6.96
CA PRO A 11 14.27 -5.42 -7.77
C PRO A 11 13.53 -5.90 -9.04
N GLN A 12 14.27 -6.04 -10.13
CA GLN A 12 13.74 -6.64 -11.36
C GLN A 12 13.53 -8.15 -11.18
N GLU A 13 12.71 -8.76 -12.04
CA GLU A 13 12.43 -10.20 -12.00
C GLU A 13 13.74 -11.02 -12.02
N GLY A 14 13.92 -11.88 -11.02
CA GLY A 14 15.14 -12.68 -10.82
C GLY A 14 16.25 -12.02 -9.98
N GLN A 15 16.11 -10.75 -9.58
CA GLN A 15 17.00 -10.12 -8.60
C GLN A 15 16.43 -10.27 -7.18
N GLN A 16 17.28 -10.61 -6.21
CA GLN A 16 16.84 -10.77 -4.83
C GLN A 16 16.59 -9.42 -4.14
N TYR A 17 17.52 -8.45 -4.18
CA TYR A 17 17.36 -7.11 -3.59
C TYR A 17 18.37 -6.09 -4.17
N ALA A 18 18.14 -4.80 -3.93
CA ALA A 18 19.13 -3.77 -4.21
C ALA A 18 20.29 -3.80 -3.19
N ASP A 19 21.54 -3.88 -3.67
CA ASP A 19 22.72 -3.85 -2.81
C ASP A 19 23.07 -2.42 -2.38
N VAL A 20 22.29 -1.89 -1.43
CA VAL A 20 22.50 -0.55 -0.86
C VAL A 20 23.25 -0.58 0.47
N THR A 21 23.41 -1.75 1.08
CA THR A 21 23.93 -1.89 2.45
C THR A 21 25.36 -1.35 2.58
N ALA A 22 26.25 -1.74 1.66
CA ALA A 22 27.63 -1.28 1.69
C ALA A 22 27.75 0.23 1.47
N ALA A 23 26.98 0.77 0.51
CA ALA A 23 26.96 2.19 0.19
C ALA A 23 26.45 3.04 1.36
N VAL A 24 25.34 2.64 1.99
CA VAL A 24 24.76 3.31 3.16
C VAL A 24 25.76 3.33 4.32
N ARG A 25 26.47 2.23 4.56
CA ARG A 25 27.48 2.13 5.62
C ARG A 25 28.67 3.04 5.39
N ALA A 26 29.20 3.09 4.17
CA ALA A 26 30.30 3.98 3.84
C ALA A 26 29.90 5.44 4.07
N LEU A 27 28.75 5.86 3.52
CA LEU A 27 28.21 7.22 3.70
C LEU A 27 28.00 7.59 5.18
N ALA A 28 27.47 6.68 5.98
CA ALA A 28 27.21 6.94 7.40
C ALA A 28 28.49 6.93 8.25
N ASN A 29 29.32 5.89 8.12
CA ASN A 29 30.46 5.66 9.02
C ASN A 29 31.71 6.43 8.60
N ASP A 30 32.01 6.45 7.30
CA ASP A 30 33.26 7.01 6.79
C ASP A 30 33.12 8.52 6.54
N TYR A 31 31.91 8.97 6.17
CA TYR A 31 31.62 10.37 5.85
C TYR A 31 30.74 11.09 6.89
N GLY A 32 30.26 10.39 7.93
CA GLY A 32 29.45 11.00 9.00
C GLY A 32 28.10 11.57 8.54
N LEU A 33 27.56 11.07 7.42
CA LEU A 33 26.30 11.55 6.84
C LEU A 33 25.09 10.87 7.47
N ARG A 34 23.95 11.57 7.50
CA ARG A 34 22.67 10.91 7.76
C ARG A 34 22.13 10.38 6.45
N VAL A 35 21.89 9.07 6.37
CA VAL A 35 21.37 8.41 5.17
C VAL A 35 19.94 7.96 5.44
N VAL A 36 19.00 8.44 4.64
CA VAL A 36 17.61 7.99 4.62
C VAL A 36 17.44 7.08 3.42
N VAL A 37 16.96 5.86 3.65
CA VAL A 37 16.73 4.86 2.60
C VAL A 37 15.23 4.64 2.49
N ASP A 38 14.68 4.90 1.31
CA ASP A 38 13.30 4.51 0.99
C ASP A 38 13.23 2.99 0.87
N GLY A 39 12.75 2.34 1.92
CA GLY A 39 12.68 0.89 2.05
C GLY A 39 11.24 0.40 1.95
N SER A 40 10.58 0.62 0.80
CA SER A 40 9.26 0.02 0.59
C SER A 40 9.31 -1.49 0.85
N PRO A 41 8.21 -2.11 1.33
CA PRO A 41 8.14 -3.56 1.42
C PRO A 41 8.53 -4.10 0.05
N ASN A 42 9.58 -4.93 -0.03
CA ASN A 42 10.20 -5.50 -1.25
C ASN A 42 11.46 -4.83 -1.79
N SER A 43 11.82 -3.63 -1.34
CA SER A 43 13.03 -2.94 -1.85
C SER A 43 14.30 -3.34 -1.11
N LEU A 44 14.18 -3.80 0.15
CA LEU A 44 15.32 -4.14 1.01
C LEU A 44 15.20 -5.57 1.56
N PRO A 45 16.34 -6.26 1.76
CA PRO A 45 16.35 -7.56 2.42
C PRO A 45 15.95 -7.40 3.90
N PRO A 46 15.08 -8.27 4.46
CA PRO A 46 14.72 -8.21 5.87
C PRO A 46 15.92 -8.37 6.81
N GLU A 47 16.97 -9.06 6.36
CA GLU A 47 18.23 -9.23 7.09
C GLU A 47 18.94 -7.90 7.38
N LEU A 48 18.71 -6.86 6.56
CA LEU A 48 19.30 -5.54 6.74
C LEU A 48 18.91 -4.94 8.10
N LEU A 49 17.69 -5.24 8.57
CA LEU A 49 17.16 -4.68 9.80
C LEU A 49 17.66 -5.41 11.06
N THR A 50 18.21 -6.63 10.92
CA THR A 50 18.60 -7.49 12.05
C THR A 50 19.75 -6.94 12.90
N THR A 51 20.53 -6.01 12.35
CA THR A 51 21.73 -5.47 13.03
C THR A 51 21.42 -4.36 14.03
N ASN A 52 20.20 -3.83 14.05
CA ASN A 52 19.77 -2.70 14.90
C ASN A 52 20.69 -1.46 14.81
N ARG A 53 21.33 -1.25 13.66
CA ARG A 53 22.24 -0.10 13.40
C ARG A 53 21.53 1.07 12.72
N GLN A 54 20.22 1.00 12.62
CA GLN A 54 19.36 1.94 11.90
C GLN A 54 18.16 2.29 12.76
N GLU A 55 17.66 3.51 12.61
CA GLU A 55 16.34 3.90 13.09
C GLU A 55 15.33 3.61 11.98
N VAL A 56 14.31 2.79 12.27
CA VAL A 56 13.28 2.42 11.31
C VAL A 56 12.07 3.33 11.52
N LEU A 57 11.77 4.15 10.51
CA LEU A 57 10.57 4.96 10.46
C LEU A 57 9.54 4.26 9.57
N SER A 58 8.44 3.79 10.16
CA SER A 58 7.32 3.27 9.37
C SER A 58 6.42 4.42 8.91
N VAL A 59 6.13 4.46 7.62
CA VAL A 59 5.14 5.37 7.05
C VAL A 59 3.86 4.57 6.84
N GLU A 60 2.88 4.79 7.72
CA GLU A 60 1.59 4.13 7.67
C GLU A 60 0.53 5.00 6.97
N PRO A 61 -0.54 4.39 6.42
CA PRO A 61 -1.69 5.15 5.93
C PRO A 61 -2.25 6.09 7.01
N MET A 62 -2.55 7.33 6.62
CA MET A 62 -3.17 8.31 7.51
C MET A 62 -4.63 7.94 7.79
N PRO A 63 -5.12 8.08 9.03
CA PRO A 63 -6.53 8.01 9.32
C PRO A 63 -7.34 9.04 8.53
N ARG A 64 -8.62 8.74 8.29
CA ARG A 64 -9.50 9.58 7.47
C ARG A 64 -9.57 10.99 8.02
N GLU A 65 -9.71 11.09 9.33
CA GLU A 65 -9.84 12.35 10.07
C GLU A 65 -8.58 13.21 9.90
N MET A 66 -7.40 12.59 9.83
CA MET A 66 -6.17 13.32 9.57
C MET A 66 -6.13 13.87 8.16
N ILE A 67 -6.46 13.06 7.14
CA ILE A 67 -6.53 13.54 5.75
C ILE A 67 -7.53 14.68 5.61
N GLU A 68 -8.73 14.52 6.17
CA GLU A 68 -9.78 15.54 6.10
C GLU A 68 -9.43 16.82 6.88
N SER A 69 -8.50 16.75 7.85
CA SER A 69 -8.01 17.91 8.60
C SER A 69 -6.92 18.71 7.91
N ILE A 70 -6.32 18.18 6.83
CA ILE A 70 -5.27 18.88 6.06
C ILE A 70 -5.94 20.03 5.29
N PRO A 71 -5.60 21.31 5.58
CA PRO A 71 -6.26 22.46 4.94
C PRO A 71 -6.19 22.42 3.41
N GLU A 72 -5.09 21.94 2.85
CA GLU A 72 -4.86 21.81 1.41
C GLU A 72 -5.82 20.82 0.73
N TYR A 73 -6.44 19.91 1.48
CA TYR A 73 -7.43 18.96 0.98
C TYR A 73 -8.87 19.38 1.25
N TYR A 74 -9.12 20.50 1.95
CA TYR A 74 -10.48 20.88 2.34
C TYR A 74 -11.43 20.97 1.14
N ASP A 75 -11.13 21.83 0.15
CA ASP A 75 -11.98 22.04 -1.02
C ASP A 75 -12.15 20.75 -1.85
N PHE A 76 -11.09 19.96 -1.94
CA PHE A 76 -11.10 18.68 -2.64
C PHE A 76 -12.04 17.68 -1.95
N VAL A 77 -11.91 17.51 -0.63
CA VAL A 77 -12.77 16.62 0.17
C VAL A 77 -14.23 17.09 0.13
N GLN A 78 -14.50 18.40 0.21
CA GLN A 78 -15.86 18.93 0.06
C GLN A 78 -16.44 18.65 -1.34
N THR A 79 -15.61 18.71 -2.37
CA THR A 79 -16.03 18.37 -3.74
C THR A 79 -16.37 16.89 -3.85
N LEU A 80 -15.53 15.99 -3.33
CA LEU A 80 -15.84 14.55 -3.30
C LEU A 80 -17.14 14.26 -2.54
N LYS A 81 -17.37 14.93 -1.39
CA LYS A 81 -18.61 14.79 -0.61
C LYS A 81 -19.83 15.29 -1.38
N ARG A 82 -19.73 16.45 -2.06
CA ARG A 82 -20.80 16.98 -2.92
C ARG A 82 -21.17 16.01 -4.04
N LEU A 83 -20.17 15.37 -4.65
CA LEU A 83 -20.34 14.40 -5.73
C LEU A 83 -20.72 12.99 -5.23
N GLY A 84 -20.75 12.76 -3.91
CA GLY A 84 -21.03 11.45 -3.32
C GLY A 84 -19.94 10.40 -3.51
N LEU A 85 -18.70 10.82 -3.79
CA LEU A 85 -17.56 9.95 -4.12
C LEU A 85 -16.60 9.73 -2.95
N ASP A 86 -16.74 10.48 -1.86
CA ASP A 86 -15.82 10.48 -0.71
C ASP A 86 -15.65 9.09 -0.09
N ASN A 87 -16.74 8.34 0.07
CA ASN A 87 -16.69 7.00 0.64
C ASN A 87 -16.02 6.00 -0.29
N ALA A 88 -16.29 6.05 -1.60
CA ALA A 88 -15.68 5.17 -2.59
C ALA A 88 -14.16 5.41 -2.67
N VAL A 89 -13.75 6.68 -2.72
CA VAL A 89 -12.35 7.10 -2.68
C VAL A 89 -11.66 6.60 -1.40
N TRP A 90 -12.29 6.80 -0.23
CA TRP A 90 -11.73 6.33 1.04
C TRP A 90 -11.61 4.80 1.10
N GLN A 91 -12.63 4.06 0.67
CA GLN A 91 -12.63 2.60 0.70
C GLN A 91 -11.52 2.00 -0.16
N LEU A 92 -11.26 2.60 -1.33
CA LEU A 92 -10.31 2.05 -2.29
C LEU A 92 -8.88 2.55 -2.07
N LEU A 93 -8.70 3.86 -1.85
CA LEU A 93 -7.37 4.47 -1.75
C LEU A 93 -6.88 4.59 -0.31
N GLY A 94 -7.80 4.53 0.66
CA GLY A 94 -7.50 4.60 2.08
C GLY A 94 -6.78 5.88 2.47
N GLY A 95 -5.80 5.71 3.35
CA GLY A 95 -5.02 6.77 3.97
C GLY A 95 -3.79 7.22 3.19
N CYS A 96 -3.79 7.21 1.85
CA CYS A 96 -2.63 7.58 1.04
C CYS A 96 -2.78 8.99 0.41
N PRO A 97 -2.22 10.06 1.00
CA PRO A 97 -2.38 11.43 0.48
C PRO A 97 -1.90 11.61 -0.96
N ALA A 98 -0.90 10.84 -1.40
CA ALA A 98 -0.39 10.91 -2.76
C ALA A 98 -1.46 10.55 -3.81
N GLU A 99 -2.34 9.59 -3.53
CA GLU A 99 -3.43 9.23 -4.43
C GLU A 99 -4.50 10.34 -4.48
N TYR A 100 -4.74 11.02 -3.36
CA TYR A 100 -5.68 12.15 -3.29
C TYR A 100 -5.19 13.31 -4.15
N LEU A 101 -3.88 13.59 -4.13
CA LEU A 101 -3.27 14.60 -5.00
C LEU A 101 -3.41 14.27 -6.48
N LYS A 102 -3.25 13.00 -6.87
CA LYS A 102 -3.45 12.58 -8.27
C LYS A 102 -4.88 12.85 -8.72
N ILE A 103 -5.88 12.41 -7.95
CA ILE A 103 -7.28 12.61 -8.30
C ILE A 103 -7.61 14.10 -8.33
N ARG A 104 -7.15 14.88 -7.35
CA ARG A 104 -7.33 16.33 -7.33
C ARG A 104 -6.78 16.98 -8.60
N GLY A 105 -5.60 16.55 -9.06
CA GLY A 105 -5.00 17.03 -10.30
C GLY A 105 -5.89 16.73 -11.51
N LEU A 106 -6.36 15.49 -11.64
CA LEU A 106 -7.24 15.07 -12.73
C LEU A 106 -8.58 15.83 -12.72
N MET A 107 -9.17 16.04 -11.55
CA MET A 107 -10.43 16.79 -11.41
C MET A 107 -10.28 18.28 -11.75
N ALA A 108 -9.09 18.87 -11.52
CA ALA A 108 -8.84 20.27 -11.83
C ALA A 108 -8.87 20.57 -13.34
N GLU A 109 -8.70 19.55 -14.18
CA GLU A 109 -8.76 19.65 -15.64
C GLU A 109 -10.19 19.50 -16.20
N CYS A 110 -11.17 19.17 -15.35
CA CYS A 110 -12.54 18.91 -15.75
C CYS A 110 -13.38 20.21 -15.81
N SER A 111 -14.26 20.31 -16.81
CA SER A 111 -15.13 21.48 -17.02
C SER A 111 -16.40 21.50 -16.15
N ASP A 112 -16.83 20.35 -15.66
CA ASP A 112 -18.11 20.17 -14.97
C ASP A 112 -18.10 18.95 -14.03
N ASP A 113 -19.11 18.91 -13.15
CA ASP A 113 -19.28 17.86 -12.13
C ASP A 113 -19.44 16.45 -12.74
N ALA A 114 -20.06 16.31 -13.92
CA ALA A 114 -20.23 15.00 -14.56
C ALA A 114 -18.88 14.43 -15.03
N THR A 115 -18.08 15.26 -15.68
CA THR A 115 -16.73 14.90 -16.12
C THR A 115 -15.83 14.58 -14.92
N GLN A 116 -15.95 15.34 -13.83
CA GLN A 116 -15.24 15.05 -12.58
C GLN A 116 -15.61 13.67 -12.01
N VAL A 117 -16.89 13.33 -11.99
CA VAL A 117 -17.37 12.01 -11.54
C VAL A 117 -16.77 10.91 -12.41
N ASP A 118 -16.84 11.04 -13.73
CA ASP A 118 -16.34 10.02 -14.66
C ASP A 118 -14.83 9.81 -14.51
N VAL A 119 -14.05 10.88 -14.35
CA VAL A 119 -12.61 10.81 -14.14
C VAL A 119 -12.24 10.13 -12.82
N VAL A 120 -12.93 10.48 -11.73
CA VAL A 120 -12.72 9.83 -10.42
C VAL A 120 -13.07 8.35 -10.53
N LYS A 121 -14.24 8.00 -11.05
CA LYS A 121 -14.67 6.61 -11.21
C LYS A 121 -13.70 5.81 -12.06
N SER A 122 -13.24 6.36 -13.20
CA SER A 122 -12.26 5.71 -14.07
C SER A 122 -10.95 5.43 -13.34
N HIS A 123 -10.50 6.37 -12.52
CA HIS A 123 -9.31 6.20 -11.69
C HIS A 123 -9.49 5.10 -10.62
N LEU A 124 -10.65 5.05 -9.97
CA LEU A 124 -10.98 4.01 -9.00
C LEU A 124 -11.05 2.62 -9.66
N VAL A 125 -11.69 2.51 -10.83
CA VAL A 125 -11.75 1.26 -11.60
C VAL A 125 -10.35 0.80 -12.00
N PHE A 126 -9.49 1.72 -12.43
CA PHE A 126 -8.10 1.41 -12.75
C PHE A 126 -7.34 0.86 -11.53
N ALA A 127 -7.41 1.56 -10.38
CA ALA A 127 -6.74 1.12 -9.16
C ALA A 127 -7.24 -0.26 -8.66
N LEU A 128 -8.54 -0.52 -8.80
CA LEU A 128 -9.13 -1.83 -8.46
C LEU A 128 -8.66 -2.93 -9.42
N SER A 129 -8.57 -2.63 -10.73
CA SER A 129 -8.05 -3.56 -11.73
C SER A 129 -6.60 -3.92 -11.47
N GLU A 130 -5.75 -2.95 -11.15
CA GLU A 130 -4.35 -3.19 -10.77
C GLU A 130 -4.24 -4.08 -9.54
N ALA A 131 -4.98 -3.76 -8.48
CA ALA A 131 -5.01 -4.58 -7.26
C ALA A 131 -5.51 -6.01 -7.55
N SER A 132 -6.48 -6.18 -8.43
CA SER A 132 -7.00 -7.50 -8.84
C SER A 132 -5.93 -8.31 -9.55
N GLN A 133 -5.21 -7.70 -10.49
CA GLN A 133 -4.11 -8.36 -11.18
C GLN A 133 -3.00 -8.80 -10.23
N ILE A 134 -2.70 -8.00 -9.19
CA ILE A 134 -1.71 -8.35 -8.16
C ILE A 134 -2.15 -9.59 -7.37
N VAL A 135 -3.43 -9.68 -6.99
CA VAL A 135 -3.98 -10.84 -6.27
C VAL A 135 -4.04 -12.07 -7.18
N LEU A 136 -4.50 -11.93 -8.43
CA LEU A 136 -4.65 -13.04 -9.38
C LEU A 136 -3.32 -13.66 -9.79
N LYS A 137 -2.25 -12.87 -9.87
CA LYS A 137 -0.91 -13.32 -10.27
C LYS A 137 0.01 -13.61 -9.09
N CYS A 138 -0.54 -13.71 -7.88
CA CYS A 138 0.26 -13.99 -6.70
C CYS A 138 0.81 -15.43 -6.70
N SER A 139 1.83 -15.68 -5.87
CA SER A 139 2.41 -17.01 -5.72
C SER A 139 1.41 -18.00 -5.10
N PRO A 140 1.56 -19.32 -5.31
CA PRO A 140 0.69 -20.33 -4.69
C PRO A 140 0.64 -20.23 -3.15
N ASN A 141 1.75 -19.85 -2.52
CA ASN A 141 1.80 -19.64 -1.09
C ASN A 141 1.03 -18.38 -0.68
N THR A 142 1.17 -17.24 -1.39
CA THR A 142 0.35 -16.05 -1.16
C THR A 142 -1.13 -16.30 -1.39
N GLU A 143 -1.49 -17.10 -2.40
CA GLU A 143 -2.88 -17.50 -2.69
C GLU A 143 -3.49 -18.26 -1.51
N ALA A 144 -2.73 -19.15 -0.86
CA ALA A 144 -3.16 -19.84 0.36
C ALA A 144 -3.44 -18.85 1.52
N ILE A 145 -2.61 -17.82 1.65
CA ILE A 145 -2.83 -16.75 2.63
C ILE A 145 -4.11 -15.96 2.29
N VAL A 146 -4.31 -15.59 1.02
CA VAL A 146 -5.54 -14.91 0.56
C VAL A 146 -6.79 -15.71 0.92
N LYS A 147 -6.81 -17.01 0.61
CA LYS A 147 -7.92 -17.91 0.97
C LYS A 147 -8.22 -17.89 2.47
N MET A 148 -7.19 -17.89 3.31
CA MET A 148 -7.39 -17.80 4.76
C MET A 148 -8.02 -16.49 5.20
N PHE A 149 -7.59 -15.35 4.65
CA PHE A 149 -8.19 -14.05 4.96
C PHE A 149 -9.68 -14.03 4.56
N MET A 150 -10.00 -14.57 3.38
CA MET A 150 -11.38 -14.71 2.88
C MET A 150 -12.25 -15.56 3.81
N GLU A 151 -11.79 -16.75 4.19
CA GLU A 151 -12.54 -17.70 5.02
C GLU A 151 -12.78 -17.17 6.44
N ARG A 152 -11.77 -16.53 7.03
CA ARG A 152 -11.82 -16.05 8.41
C ARG A 152 -12.46 -14.67 8.55
N LYS A 153 -12.60 -13.93 7.44
CA LYS A 153 -13.05 -12.52 7.43
C LYS A 153 -12.21 -11.65 8.38
N GLU A 154 -10.94 -11.99 8.53
CA GLU A 154 -9.96 -11.24 9.32
C GLU A 154 -9.21 -10.27 8.39
N LEU A 155 -8.86 -9.07 8.88
CA LEU A 155 -8.04 -8.10 8.13
C LEU A 155 -6.57 -8.09 8.55
N GLN A 156 -6.26 -8.78 9.64
CA GLN A 156 -4.93 -8.86 10.22
C GLN A 156 -4.73 -10.25 10.80
N LEU A 157 -3.57 -10.84 10.53
CA LEU A 157 -3.16 -12.14 11.06
C LEU A 157 -1.79 -12.00 11.71
N SER A 158 -1.57 -12.57 12.89
CA SER A 158 -0.22 -12.56 13.48
C SER A 158 0.71 -13.45 12.67
N VAL A 159 1.98 -13.02 12.52
CA VAL A 159 3.01 -13.81 11.84
C VAL A 159 3.17 -15.19 12.48
N TYR A 160 3.04 -15.29 13.81
CA TYR A 160 3.09 -16.56 14.55
C TYR A 160 1.97 -17.53 14.14
N LYS A 161 0.74 -17.02 13.96
CA LYS A 161 -0.41 -17.84 13.52
C LYS A 161 -0.20 -18.33 12.10
N LEU A 162 0.39 -17.51 11.23
CA LEU A 162 0.73 -17.91 9.87
C LEU A 162 1.80 -19.03 9.86
N LYS A 163 2.90 -18.83 10.61
CA LYS A 163 3.98 -19.82 10.75
C LYS A 163 3.49 -21.13 11.37
N GLY A 164 2.58 -21.06 12.34
CA GLY A 164 1.97 -22.25 12.95
C GLY A 164 1.17 -23.12 11.97
N LEU A 165 0.79 -22.58 10.81
CA LEU A 165 0.12 -23.29 9.73
C LEU A 165 1.08 -23.72 8.61
N GLY A 166 2.39 -23.53 8.81
CA GLY A 166 3.41 -23.85 7.81
C GLY A 166 3.47 -22.86 6.64
N LEU A 167 2.78 -21.72 6.75
CA LEU A 167 2.81 -20.64 5.76
C LEU A 167 3.79 -19.55 6.21
N MET A 168 4.45 -18.93 5.24
CA MET A 168 5.29 -17.75 5.47
C MET A 168 4.98 -16.72 4.40
N LEU A 169 5.15 -15.42 4.69
CA LEU A 169 4.97 -14.43 3.64
C LEU A 169 6.13 -14.53 2.63
N ASP A 170 5.81 -14.68 1.35
CA ASP A 170 6.85 -14.65 0.30
C ASP A 170 7.44 -13.25 0.20
N TYR A 171 8.73 -13.14 -0.11
CA TYR A 171 9.37 -11.86 -0.41
C TYR A 171 9.98 -11.90 -1.81
N PRO A 172 9.67 -10.93 -2.68
CA PRO A 172 8.77 -9.79 -2.46
C PRO A 172 7.26 -10.16 -2.45
N ASN A 173 6.44 -9.43 -1.68
CA ASN A 173 4.97 -9.54 -1.67
C ASN A 173 4.27 -8.22 -1.99
N LYS A 174 3.39 -8.23 -2.99
CA LYS A 174 2.55 -7.06 -3.34
C LYS A 174 1.11 -7.17 -2.85
N VAL A 175 0.71 -8.33 -2.32
CA VAL A 175 -0.64 -8.57 -1.80
C VAL A 175 -0.72 -8.21 -0.32
N PHE A 176 0.26 -8.64 0.47
CA PHE A 176 0.32 -8.38 1.91
C PHE A 176 1.62 -7.67 2.30
N ARG A 177 1.58 -7.02 3.46
CA ARG A 177 2.74 -6.43 4.11
C ARG A 177 2.79 -6.85 5.58
N GLU A 178 4.00 -6.90 6.12
CA GLU A 178 4.21 -7.05 7.56
C GLU A 178 4.21 -5.66 8.23
N VAL A 179 3.47 -5.55 9.33
CA VAL A 179 3.38 -4.33 10.14
C VAL A 179 3.70 -4.67 11.58
N THR A 180 4.72 -4.00 12.13
CA THR A 180 5.12 -4.18 13.53
C THR A 180 4.41 -3.15 14.41
N ARG A 181 3.66 -3.64 15.41
CA ARG A 181 2.95 -2.80 16.39
C ARG A 181 3.35 -3.21 17.81
N LEU A 182 2.89 -2.44 18.81
CA LEU A 182 3.13 -2.74 20.24
C LEU A 182 2.67 -4.16 20.66
N GLY A 183 1.76 -4.80 19.92
CA GLY A 183 1.28 -6.16 20.14
C GLY A 183 1.97 -7.26 19.33
N GLY A 184 3.05 -6.93 18.60
CA GLY A 184 3.79 -7.85 17.72
C GLY A 184 3.62 -7.54 16.24
N THR A 185 4.17 -8.42 15.40
CA THR A 185 4.11 -8.30 13.94
C THR A 185 2.87 -8.99 13.39
N VAL A 186 2.10 -8.24 12.61
CA VAL A 186 0.91 -8.72 11.91
C VAL A 186 1.11 -8.61 10.41
N ILE A 187 0.38 -9.45 9.68
CA ILE A 187 0.26 -9.45 8.24
C ILE A 187 -1.09 -8.82 7.92
N GLU A 188 -1.11 -7.86 7.01
CA GLU A 188 -2.32 -7.21 6.53
C GLU A 188 -2.21 -6.91 5.02
N PRO A 189 -3.33 -6.64 4.33
CA PRO A 189 -3.29 -6.25 2.93
C PRO A 189 -2.35 -5.06 2.68
N ALA A 190 -1.60 -5.11 1.59
CA ALA A 190 -0.60 -4.08 1.26
C ALA A 190 -1.24 -2.71 0.98
N THR A 191 -2.47 -2.71 0.43
CA THR A 191 -3.25 -1.50 0.14
C THR A 191 -4.72 -1.71 0.52
N SER A 192 -5.46 -0.60 0.67
CA SER A 192 -6.91 -0.65 0.88
C SER A 192 -7.64 -1.36 -0.25
N ALA A 193 -7.24 -1.11 -1.51
CA ALA A 193 -7.80 -1.78 -2.68
C ALA A 193 -7.60 -3.30 -2.62
N VAL A 194 -6.40 -3.79 -2.31
CA VAL A 194 -6.17 -5.25 -2.12
C VAL A 194 -7.04 -5.78 -0.97
N GLY A 195 -7.13 -5.05 0.14
CA GLY A 195 -7.99 -5.44 1.25
C GLY A 195 -9.48 -5.47 0.92
N LEU A 196 -9.94 -4.64 -0.02
CA LEU A 196 -11.30 -4.65 -0.54
C LEU A 196 -11.54 -5.89 -1.40
N ILE A 197 -10.61 -6.20 -2.31
CA ILE A 197 -10.65 -7.39 -3.16
C ILE A 197 -10.73 -8.66 -2.34
N ILE A 198 -9.86 -8.81 -1.34
CA ILE A 198 -9.84 -9.99 -0.46
C ILE A 198 -11.15 -10.13 0.32
N ARG A 199 -11.86 -9.03 0.62
CA ARG A 199 -13.12 -9.06 1.37
C ARG A 199 -14.35 -9.32 0.52
N GLU A 200 -14.41 -8.73 -0.67
CA GLU A 200 -15.65 -8.63 -1.45
C GLU A 200 -15.61 -9.43 -2.75
N ILE A 201 -14.44 -9.86 -3.23
CA ILE A 201 -14.30 -10.50 -4.53
C ILE A 201 -14.01 -11.98 -4.36
N HIS A 202 -14.99 -12.80 -4.70
CA HIS A 202 -14.88 -14.27 -4.74
C HIS A 202 -14.98 -14.82 -6.17
N SER A 203 -15.29 -13.95 -7.14
CA SER A 203 -15.42 -14.26 -8.57
C SER A 203 -15.18 -13.02 -9.45
N GLU A 204 -14.94 -13.20 -10.75
CA GLU A 204 -14.87 -12.08 -11.71
C GLU A 204 -16.17 -11.26 -11.73
N GLN A 205 -17.31 -11.91 -11.52
CA GLN A 205 -18.61 -11.23 -11.43
C GLN A 205 -18.71 -10.28 -10.23
N ASP A 206 -18.06 -10.60 -9.11
CA ASP A 206 -18.03 -9.73 -7.93
C ASP A 206 -17.19 -8.48 -8.18
N LEU A 207 -16.12 -8.61 -8.97
CA LEU A 207 -15.33 -7.47 -9.43
C LEU A 207 -16.16 -6.54 -10.30
N ASP A 208 -16.90 -7.08 -11.27
CA ASP A 208 -17.80 -6.29 -12.12
C ASP A 208 -18.91 -5.62 -11.28
N ASN A 209 -19.47 -6.33 -10.31
CA ASN A 209 -20.47 -5.78 -9.40
C ASN A 209 -19.90 -4.66 -8.52
N LEU A 210 -18.66 -4.81 -8.04
CA LEU A 210 -17.97 -3.79 -7.25
C LEU A 210 -17.68 -2.55 -8.11
N VAL A 211 -17.20 -2.74 -9.34
CA VAL A 211 -16.99 -1.67 -10.32
C VAL A 211 -18.28 -0.92 -10.62
N ASN A 212 -19.40 -1.63 -10.81
CA ASN A 212 -20.71 -1.02 -11.08
C ASN A 212 -21.32 -0.29 -9.88
N ARG A 213 -20.82 -0.52 -8.65
CA ARG A 213 -21.26 0.17 -7.43
C ARG A 213 -20.48 1.46 -7.16
N LEU A 214 -19.34 1.67 -7.82
CA LEU A 214 -18.55 2.91 -7.78
C LEU A 214 -19.22 4.00 -8.61
#